data_AF-C9ZE53-F1
#
_entry.id   AF-C9ZE53-F1
#
_cell.length_a   1.000
_cell.length_b   1.000
_cell.length_c   1.000
_cell.angle_alpha   90.00
_cell.angle_beta   90.00
_cell.angle_gamma   90.00
#
_symmetry.space_group_name_H-M   'P 1'
#
loop_
_entity.id
_entity.type
_entity.pdbx_description
1 polymer ?
#
loop_
_entity_poly.entity_id
_entity_poly.type
_entity_poly.pdbx_seq_one_letter_code
_entity_poly.pdbx_strand_id
1 'polypeptide(L)'
;MSDEEQSFGAWRTEHHNRAQAHAFHWAERATSEYEQAVRHEDDARERQQYDSGWQRDRAAEARSLAQVHGVRSTEAIRLAEMWARVAQGLADGELPLHAVLESTSEPAGAHPTP
;
A
#
# COMPACT_ATOMS: atom_id res chain seq x y z
N MET A 1 -30.72 -7.37 -18.40
CA MET A 1 -29.75 -7.39 -17.29
C MET A 1 -30.19 -8.50 -16.35
N SER A 2 -29.41 -9.57 -16.25
CA SER A 2 -29.69 -10.66 -15.31
C SER A 2 -29.27 -10.26 -13.89
N ASP A 3 -29.80 -10.96 -12.89
CA ASP A 3 -29.44 -10.75 -11.48
C ASP A 3 -27.93 -10.98 -11.23
N GLU A 4 -27.31 -11.86 -12.01
CA GLU A 4 -25.87 -12.14 -11.98
C GLU A 4 -25.03 -10.97 -12.48
N GLU A 5 -25.47 -10.28 -13.55
CA GLU A 5 -24.78 -9.09 -14.08
C GLU A 5 -24.85 -7.91 -13.10
N GLN A 6 -25.98 -7.76 -12.39
CA GLN A 6 -26.14 -6.74 -11.34
C GLN A 6 -25.27 -7.06 -10.12
N SER A 7 -25.23 -8.33 -9.69
CA SER A 7 -24.38 -8.80 -8.60
C SER A 7 -22.90 -8.56 -8.90
N PHE A 8 -22.45 -8.88 -10.12
CA PHE A 8 -21.07 -8.67 -10.53
C PHE A 8 -20.70 -7.18 -10.65
N GLY A 9 -21.62 -6.33 -11.12
CA GLY A 9 -21.43 -4.87 -11.16
C GLY A 9 -21.33 -4.24 -9.77
N ALA A 10 -22.16 -4.67 -8.82
CA ALA A 10 -22.12 -4.22 -7.43
C ALA A 10 -20.80 -4.65 -6.76
N TRP A 11 -20.40 -5.92 -6.93
CA TRP A 11 -19.13 -6.44 -6.45
C TRP A 11 -17.94 -5.63 -6.98
N ARG A 12 -17.90 -5.35 -8.29
CA ARG A 12 -16.81 -4.59 -8.91
C ARG A 12 -16.71 -3.18 -8.33
N THR A 13 -17.86 -2.51 -8.14
CA THR A 13 -17.92 -1.17 -7.54
C THR A 13 -17.40 -1.18 -6.12
N GLU A 14 -17.80 -2.15 -5.29
CA GLU A 14 -17.31 -2.28 -3.92
C GLU A 14 -15.80 -2.50 -3.88
N HIS A 15 -15.28 -3.40 -4.71
CA HIS A 15 -13.85 -3.67 -4.79
C HIS A 15 -13.05 -2.48 -5.33
N HIS A 16 -13.57 -1.75 -6.30
CA HIS A 16 -12.97 -0.52 -6.81
C HIS A 16 -12.82 0.52 -5.69
N ASN A 17 -13.89 0.75 -4.94
CA ASN A 17 -13.91 1.70 -3.82
C ASN A 17 -12.91 1.30 -2.72
N ARG A 18 -12.84 0.00 -2.38
CA ARG A 18 -11.86 -0.52 -1.41
C ARG A 18 -10.42 -0.32 -1.90
N ALA A 19 -10.15 -0.61 -3.17
CA ALA A 19 -8.82 -0.43 -3.74
C ALA A 19 -8.40 1.06 -3.75
N GLN A 20 -9.32 1.97 -4.09
CA GLN A 20 -9.06 3.41 -3.99
C GLN A 20 -8.76 3.85 -2.56
N ALA A 21 -9.54 3.37 -1.58
CA ALA A 21 -9.31 3.69 -0.17
C ALA A 21 -7.93 3.20 0.31
N HIS A 22 -7.51 2.01 -0.09
CA HIS A 22 -6.16 1.51 0.21
C HIS A 22 -5.07 2.34 -0.46
N ALA A 23 -5.25 2.71 -1.73
CA ALA A 23 -4.29 3.55 -2.45
C ALA A 23 -4.08 4.88 -1.72
N PHE A 24 -5.18 5.53 -1.32
CA PHE A 24 -5.13 6.79 -0.58
C PHE A 24 -4.45 6.63 0.79
N HIS A 25 -4.84 5.60 1.57
CA HIS A 25 -4.23 5.33 2.87
C HIS A 25 -2.71 5.16 2.80
N TRP A 26 -2.22 4.40 1.81
CA TRP A 26 -0.79 4.21 1.62
C TRP A 26 -0.08 5.48 1.14
N ALA A 27 -0.73 6.32 0.33
CA ALA A 27 -0.19 7.61 -0.07
C ALA A 27 -0.05 8.59 1.11
N GLU A 28 -1.04 8.63 2.01
CA GLU A 28 -0.94 9.41 3.25
C GLU A 28 0.20 8.89 4.14
N ARG A 29 0.32 7.56 4.27
CA ARG A 29 1.41 6.95 5.04
C ARG A 29 2.78 7.25 4.42
N ALA A 30 2.91 7.19 3.10
CA ALA A 30 4.13 7.58 2.39
C ALA A 30 4.55 9.03 2.70
N THR A 31 3.57 9.93 2.71
CA THR A 31 3.79 11.36 3.00
C THR A 31 4.23 11.55 4.45
N SER A 32 3.54 10.93 5.40
CA SER A 32 3.89 10.98 6.82
C SER A 32 5.29 10.45 7.10
N GLU A 33 5.66 9.29 6.53
CA GLU A 33 6.99 8.71 6.70
C GLU A 33 8.07 9.57 6.02
N TYR A 34 7.78 10.18 4.87
CA TYR A 34 8.71 11.12 4.22
C TYR A 34 8.96 12.36 5.09
N GLU A 35 7.92 12.94 5.69
CA GLU A 35 8.07 14.07 6.60
C GLU A 35 8.93 13.72 7.81
N GLN A 36 8.77 12.53 8.38
CA GLN A 36 9.63 12.07 9.48
C GLN A 36 11.08 11.93 9.02
N ALA A 37 11.32 11.40 7.81
CA ALA A 37 12.66 11.31 7.25
C ALA A 37 13.33 12.68 7.12
N VAL A 38 12.59 13.68 6.62
CA VAL A 38 13.08 15.06 6.49
C VAL A 38 13.40 15.65 7.87
N ARG A 39 12.50 15.52 8.85
CA ARG A 39 12.72 16.04 10.21
C ARG A 39 13.98 15.44 10.85
N HIS A 40 14.20 14.14 10.69
CA HIS A 40 15.39 13.49 11.23
C HIS A 40 16.68 13.89 10.51
N GLU A 41 16.64 14.09 9.19
CA GLU A 41 17.80 14.58 8.45
C GLU A 41 18.13 16.04 8.83
N ASP A 42 17.12 16.88 9.07
CA ASP A 42 17.31 18.24 9.55
C ASP A 42 17.88 18.28 10.98
N ASP A 43 17.40 17.43 11.89
CA ASP A 43 17.99 17.24 13.23
C ASP A 43 19.45 16.78 13.15
N ALA A 44 19.78 15.87 12.23
CA ALA A 44 21.15 15.43 12.01
C ALA A 44 22.06 16.58 11.53
N ARG A 45 21.57 17.43 10.61
CA ARG A 45 22.30 18.61 10.12
C ARG A 45 22.50 19.64 11.21
N GLU A 46 21.47 19.91 12.00
CA GLU A 46 21.56 20.82 13.14
C GLU A 46 22.62 20.33 14.12
N ARG A 47 22.70 19.03 14.39
CA ARG A 47 23.67 18.49 15.35
C ARG A 47 25.11 18.51 14.87
N GLN A 48 25.33 18.47 13.55
CA GLN A 48 26.68 18.53 12.97
C GLN A 48 27.42 19.84 13.22
N GLN A 49 26.70 20.92 13.51
CA GLN A 49 27.33 22.21 13.80
C GLN A 49 28.03 22.24 15.17
N TYR A 50 27.78 21.26 16.04
CA TYR A 50 28.37 21.20 17.37
C TYR A 50 29.57 20.26 17.41
N ASP A 51 30.73 20.76 17.84
CA ASP A 51 31.95 19.96 17.97
C ASP A 51 32.03 19.22 19.31
N SER A 52 31.16 18.23 19.49
CA SER A 52 31.27 17.26 20.60
C SER A 52 30.99 15.84 20.13
N GLY A 53 31.70 14.87 20.70
CA GLY A 53 31.53 13.45 20.34
C GLY A 53 30.10 12.96 20.49
N TRP A 54 29.44 13.34 21.60
CA TRP A 54 28.05 13.01 21.85
C TRP A 54 27.09 13.55 20.77
N GLN A 55 27.31 14.77 20.26
CA GLN A 55 26.49 15.32 19.17
C GLN A 55 26.70 14.57 17.85
N ARG A 56 27.92 14.08 17.58
CA ARG A 56 28.19 13.25 16.40
C ARG A 56 27.43 11.93 16.46
N ASP A 57 27.42 11.28 17.62
CA ASP A 57 26.68 10.02 17.82
C ASP A 57 25.17 10.25 17.62
N ARG A 58 24.61 11.32 18.20
CA ARG A 58 23.20 11.70 17.99
C ARG A 58 22.88 12.04 16.53
N ALA A 59 23.78 12.71 15.83
CA ALA A 59 23.60 12.99 14.40
C ALA A 59 23.61 11.70 13.56
N ALA A 60 24.42 10.70 13.93
CA ALA A 60 24.42 9.40 13.28
C ALA A 60 23.12 8.62 13.55
N GLU A 61 22.63 8.65 14.79
CA GLU A 61 21.31 8.08 15.15
C GLU A 61 20.18 8.73 14.34
N ALA A 62 20.16 10.06 14.27
CA ALA A 62 19.16 10.81 13.51
C ALA A 62 19.19 10.45 12.01
N ARG A 63 20.37 10.31 11.40
CA ARG A 63 20.48 9.83 10.01
C ARG A 63 19.96 8.42 9.81
N SER A 64 20.23 7.53 10.76
CA SER A 64 19.70 6.16 10.70
C SER A 64 18.17 6.17 10.70
N LEU A 65 17.55 6.98 11.57
CA LEU A 65 16.10 7.16 11.58
C LEU A 65 15.58 7.77 10.28
N ALA A 66 16.26 8.78 9.74
CA ALA A 66 15.91 9.38 8.46
C ALA A 66 15.88 8.34 7.33
N GLN A 67 16.89 7.47 7.27
CA GLN A 67 16.96 6.38 6.29
C GLN A 67 15.82 5.38 6.47
N VAL A 68 15.53 4.95 7.70
CA VAL A 68 14.43 4.02 7.99
C VAL A 68 13.09 4.59 7.52
N HIS A 69 12.82 5.84 7.85
CA HIS A 69 11.60 6.54 7.44
C HIS A 69 11.54 6.74 5.91
N GLY A 70 12.67 7.04 5.26
CA GLY A 70 12.75 7.13 3.81
C GLY A 70 12.44 5.81 3.09
N VAL A 71 12.93 4.68 3.62
CA VAL A 71 12.60 3.34 3.11
C VAL A 71 11.09 3.07 3.26
N ARG A 72 10.52 3.32 4.45
CA ARG A 72 9.08 3.13 4.70
C ARG A 72 8.21 3.99 3.80
N SER A 73 8.63 5.23 3.54
CA SER A 73 7.94 6.10 2.58
C SER A 73 7.94 5.48 1.18
N THR A 74 9.09 4.99 0.72
CA THR A 74 9.22 4.33 -0.59
C THR A 74 8.36 3.07 -0.71
N GLU A 75 8.33 2.24 0.34
CA GLU A 75 7.47 1.04 0.41
C GLU A 75 5.99 1.42 0.33
N ALA A 76 5.58 2.44 1.09
CA ALA A 76 4.22 2.93 1.09
C ALA A 76 3.80 3.50 -0.28
N ILE A 77 4.70 4.21 -1.00
CA ILE A 77 4.45 4.65 -2.39
C ILE A 77 4.16 3.46 -3.30
N ARG A 78 4.98 2.40 -3.23
CA ARG A 78 4.79 1.20 -4.06
C ARG A 78 3.45 0.52 -3.78
N LEU A 79 3.04 0.46 -2.52
CA LEU A 79 1.74 -0.08 -2.12
C LEU A 79 0.59 0.80 -2.62
N ALA A 80 0.72 2.13 -2.53
CA ALA A 80 -0.26 3.07 -3.06
C ALA A 80 -0.43 2.90 -4.58
N GLU A 81 0.68 2.81 -5.32
CA GLU A 81 0.66 2.57 -6.77
C GLU A 81 0.04 1.23 -7.14
N MET A 82 0.37 0.16 -6.41
CA MET A 82 -0.22 -1.17 -6.63
C MET A 82 -1.74 -1.11 -6.49
N TRP A 83 -2.24 -0.51 -5.40
CA TRP A 83 -3.67 -0.38 -5.17
C TRP A 83 -4.35 0.55 -6.19
N ALA A 84 -3.68 1.60 -6.64
CA ALA A 84 -4.18 2.46 -7.71
C ALA A 84 -4.33 1.69 -9.03
N ARG A 85 -3.36 0.82 -9.37
CA ARG A 85 -3.45 -0.05 -10.56
C ARG A 85 -4.60 -1.05 -10.44
N VAL A 86 -4.82 -1.63 -9.25
CA VAL A 86 -5.98 -2.52 -9.00
C VAL A 86 -7.29 -1.76 -9.16
N ALA A 87 -7.40 -0.57 -8.57
CA ALA A 87 -8.59 0.26 -8.71
C ALA A 87 -8.87 0.60 -10.18
N GLN A 88 -7.83 0.91 -10.96
CA GLN A 88 -7.96 1.20 -12.38
C GLN A 88 -8.40 -0.02 -13.19
N GLY A 89 -7.79 -1.20 -12.99
CA GLY A 89 -8.24 -2.43 -13.65
C GLY A 89 -9.71 -2.78 -13.35
N LEU A 90 -10.15 -2.54 -12.10
CA LEU A 90 -11.55 -2.70 -11.72
C LEU A 90 -12.49 -1.66 -12.37
N ALA A 91 -12.01 -0.44 -12.66
CA ALA A 91 -12.79 0.56 -13.38
C ALA A 91 -12.91 0.23 -14.88
N ASP A 92 -11.80 -0.25 -15.48
CA ASP A 92 -11.71 -0.55 -16.92
C ASP A 92 -12.34 -1.91 -17.27
N GLY A 93 -12.67 -2.73 -16.27
CA GLY A 93 -13.22 -4.08 -16.46
C GLY A 93 -12.16 -5.14 -16.76
N GLU A 94 -10.88 -4.76 -16.73
CA GLU A 94 -9.73 -5.65 -16.83
C GLU A 94 -9.40 -6.18 -15.43
N LEU A 95 -10.01 -7.29 -15.03
CA LEU A 95 -9.57 -7.98 -13.83
C LEU A 95 -8.12 -8.48 -14.05
N PRO A 96 -7.20 -8.28 -13.09
CA PRO A 96 -5.93 -8.97 -13.13
C PRO A 96 -6.22 -10.48 -13.17
N LEU A 97 -5.68 -11.16 -14.19
CA LEU A 97 -5.91 -12.57 -14.58
C LEU A 97 -5.90 -13.61 -13.43
N HIS A 98 -5.35 -13.27 -12.27
CA HIS A 98 -5.30 -14.13 -11.10
C HIS A 98 -6.60 -14.20 -10.27
N ALA A 99 -7.50 -13.19 -10.34
CA ALA A 99 -8.72 -13.17 -9.53
C ALA A 99 -9.83 -14.09 -10.07
N VAL A 100 -9.79 -14.47 -11.35
CA VAL A 100 -10.79 -15.34 -11.98
C VAL A 100 -10.59 -16.81 -11.60
N LEU A 101 -9.38 -17.20 -11.19
CA LEU A 101 -9.04 -18.62 -10.98
C LEU A 101 -9.47 -19.18 -9.60
N GLU A 102 -9.69 -18.34 -8.58
CA GLU A 102 -10.18 -18.81 -7.27
C GLU A 102 -11.72 -18.98 -7.22
N SER A 103 -12.47 -18.31 -8.11
CA SER A 103 -13.94 -18.37 -8.09
C SER A 103 -14.52 -19.58 -8.84
N THR A 104 -13.70 -20.36 -9.55
CA THR A 104 -14.12 -21.56 -10.31
C THR A 104 -13.80 -22.89 -9.61
N SER A 105 -13.27 -22.87 -8.39
CA SER A 105 -12.92 -24.07 -7.62
C SER A 105 -13.89 -24.36 -6.47
N GLU A 106 -15.17 -24.56 -6.79
CA GLU A 106 -16.04 -25.41 -5.98
C GLU A 106 -16.25 -26.74 -6.72
N PRO A 107 -15.69 -27.88 -6.25
CA PRO A 107 -16.13 -29.18 -6.74
C PRO A 107 -17.49 -29.51 -6.12
N ALA A 108 -18.50 -29.55 -6.98
CA ALA A 108 -19.84 -30.03 -6.69
C ALA A 108 -19.80 -31.33 -5.87
N GLY A 109 -20.47 -31.31 -4.72
CA GLY A 109 -20.73 -32.49 -3.92
C GLY A 109 -21.53 -33.51 -4.74
N ALA A 110 -20.98 -34.70 -4.91
CA ALA A 110 -21.69 -35.87 -5.38
C ALA A 110 -21.58 -36.96 -4.31
N HIS A 111 -22.61 -37.06 -3.46
CA HIS A 111 -22.91 -38.29 -2.74
C HIS A 111 -23.48 -39.33 -3.71
N PRO A 112 -23.03 -40.59 -3.66
CA PRO A 112 -23.88 -41.68 -4.05
C PRO A 112 -24.01 -42.71 -2.92
N THR A 113 -25.25 -42.97 -2.50
CA THR A 113 -25.67 -44.23 -1.89
C THR A 113 -27.05 -44.58 -2.42
N PRO A 114 -27.24 -45.84 -2.79
CA PRO A 114 -28.34 -46.62 -2.23
C PRO A 114 -27.83 -47.69 -1.25
#